data_AF-C9N0Q2-F1
#
_entry.id   AF-C9N0Q2-F1
#
_cell.length_a   1.000
_cell.length_b   1.000
_cell.length_c   1.000
_cell.angle_alpha   90.00
_cell.angle_beta   90.00
_cell.angle_gamma   90.00
#
_symmetry.space_group_name_H-M   'P 1'
#
loop_
_entity.id
_entity.type
_entity.pdbx_description
1 polymer ?
#
loop_
_entity_poly.entity_id
_entity_poly.type
_entity_poly.pdbx_seq_one_letter_code
_entity_poly.pdbx_strand_id
1 'polypeptide(L)'
;MEKKSKITAMLSVLLVSAPTTAKKITTSNLRDNAMRSTAIEVEGSELGELEAVKESADSDVVVLDANQLKFDFNSATIKEEYTPALKKLKDYIEAKNQKISIIGYTDSKGTREYNRELSLRRAESLEEKLIDLGLSPERIIETKGNGDANPVATNDTEEGRAANRRIEIQFM
;
A
#
# COMPACT_ATOMS: atom_id res chain seq x y z
N MET A 1 48.23 -66.49 11.38
CA MET A 1 47.08 -67.07 10.64
C MET A 1 46.01 -65.98 10.59
N GLU A 2 46.05 -64.98 9.70
CA GLU A 2 45.70 -65.01 8.27
C GLU A 2 44.46 -65.85 7.91
N LYS A 3 43.36 -65.16 7.53
CA LYS A 3 42.72 -65.11 6.19
C LYS A 3 41.51 -64.15 6.27
N LYS A 4 41.44 -63.02 5.53
CA LYS A 4 40.97 -62.85 4.12
C LYS A 4 39.61 -63.55 3.92
N SER A 5 38.51 -62.94 3.46
CA SER A 5 38.34 -62.09 2.28
C SER A 5 36.92 -61.46 2.22
N LYS A 6 36.83 -60.35 1.48
CA LYS A 6 35.65 -59.62 1.00
C LYS A 6 34.90 -60.40 -0.11
N ILE A 7 33.75 -59.84 -0.56
CA ILE A 7 33.10 -59.87 -1.93
C ILE A 7 31.68 -60.51 -1.93
N THR A 8 30.58 -59.73 -1.95
CA THR A 8 29.69 -59.36 -3.11
C THR A 8 28.47 -60.32 -3.19
N ALA A 9 27.19 -60.00 -3.47
CA ALA A 9 26.52 -58.96 -4.27
C ALA A 9 24.98 -58.92 -3.99
N MET A 10 24.36 -57.78 -4.35
CA MET A 10 23.04 -57.57 -5.00
C MET A 10 21.68 -57.97 -4.35
N LEU A 11 20.92 -56.89 -4.06
CA LEU A 11 19.62 -56.52 -4.63
C LEU A 11 18.37 -57.41 -4.39
N SER A 12 17.41 -56.87 -3.60
CA SER A 12 15.98 -56.82 -3.98
C SER A 12 15.15 -56.03 -2.96
N VAL A 13 14.28 -55.18 -3.50
CA VAL A 13 13.31 -54.31 -2.82
C VAL A 13 12.16 -55.13 -2.25
N LEU A 14 11.68 -54.80 -1.04
CA LEU A 14 10.30 -55.15 -0.64
C LEU A 14 9.72 -54.12 0.33
N LEU A 15 8.54 -53.65 -0.04
CA LEU A 15 7.75 -52.56 0.51
C LEU A 15 7.28 -52.86 1.95
N VAL A 16 7.46 -51.90 2.85
CA VAL A 16 6.82 -51.93 4.18
C VAL A 16 5.37 -51.44 4.02
N SER A 17 4.42 -52.31 4.31
CA SER A 17 3.00 -51.98 4.44
C SER A 17 2.62 -51.86 5.93
N ALA A 18 1.96 -50.76 6.29
CA ALA A 18 1.08 -50.69 7.45
C ALA A 18 -0.12 -49.80 7.10
N PRO A 19 -1.38 -50.20 7.39
CA PRO A 19 -2.57 -49.51 6.95
C PRO A 19 -2.94 -48.34 7.86
N THR A 20 -3.15 -47.18 7.23
CA THR A 20 -3.70 -45.97 7.84
C THR A 20 -5.22 -46.13 8.01
N THR A 21 -5.73 -45.99 9.23
CA THR A 21 -7.16 -45.67 9.46
C THR A 21 -7.23 -44.49 10.41
N ALA A 22 -7.36 -43.28 9.86
CA ALA A 22 -7.78 -42.10 10.59
C ALA A 22 -8.73 -41.27 9.71
N LYS A 23 -9.96 -41.12 10.18
CA LYS A 23 -10.99 -40.14 9.78
C LYS A 23 -11.71 -39.80 11.09
N LYS A 24 -12.14 -38.59 11.43
CA LYS A 24 -12.19 -37.24 10.82
C LYS A 24 -12.64 -36.30 11.97
N ILE A 25 -12.33 -35.01 11.91
CA ILE A 25 -13.11 -33.81 12.31
C ILE A 25 -12.09 -32.63 12.36
N THR A 26 -11.98 -31.84 11.28
CA THR A 26 -12.54 -30.46 11.11
C THR A 26 -11.57 -29.39 11.64
N THR A 27 -10.62 -28.91 10.84
CA THR A 27 -10.63 -27.68 10.02
C THR A 27 -10.81 -26.37 10.80
N SER A 28 -9.70 -25.67 11.03
CA SER A 28 -9.65 -24.21 10.95
C SER A 28 -8.19 -23.75 11.03
N ASN A 29 -7.69 -23.31 9.87
CA ASN A 29 -6.71 -22.25 9.72
C ASN A 29 -5.34 -22.48 10.35
N LEU A 30 -4.42 -23.07 9.62
CA LEU A 30 -3.06 -22.54 9.57
C LEU A 30 -2.32 -23.18 8.39
N ARG A 31 -1.74 -22.30 7.57
CA ARG A 31 -0.79 -22.54 6.48
C ARG A 31 -1.45 -22.87 5.15
N ASP A 32 -1.38 -21.90 4.25
CA ASP A 32 -0.80 -22.08 2.93
C ASP A 32 -0.60 -20.68 2.29
N ASN A 33 0.60 -20.10 2.47
CA ASN A 33 1.04 -18.98 1.64
C ASN A 33 2.32 -19.36 0.90
N ALA A 34 2.19 -20.39 0.06
CA ALA A 34 3.20 -20.79 -0.91
C ALA A 34 2.50 -21.39 -2.14
N MET A 35 1.96 -20.52 -3.00
CA MET A 35 1.48 -20.91 -4.32
C MET A 35 2.29 -20.19 -5.39
N ARG A 36 3.11 -20.98 -6.09
CA ARG A 36 3.75 -20.65 -7.35
C ARG A 36 2.71 -20.61 -8.47
N SER A 37 2.72 -19.50 -9.20
CA SER A 37 2.47 -19.38 -10.65
C SER A 37 1.59 -20.45 -11.32
N THR A 38 0.34 -20.10 -11.61
CA THR A 38 -0.30 -20.51 -12.86
C THR A 38 -1.12 -19.32 -13.37
N ALA A 39 -1.00 -19.07 -14.66
CA ALA A 39 -1.47 -17.90 -15.39
C ALA A 39 -2.89 -17.44 -15.00
N ILE A 40 -3.04 -16.14 -14.76
CA ILE A 40 -4.32 -15.43 -14.84
C ILE A 40 -4.13 -14.35 -15.90
N GLU A 41 -4.99 -14.44 -16.91
CA GLU A 41 -5.06 -13.59 -18.08
C GLU A 41 -5.30 -12.13 -17.71
N VAL A 42 -4.80 -11.27 -18.60
CA VAL A 42 -5.03 -9.83 -18.59
C VAL A 42 -6.52 -9.55 -18.75
N GLU A 43 -7.18 -9.12 -17.68
CA GLU A 43 -8.43 -8.37 -17.73
C GLU A 43 -8.28 -7.10 -16.89
N GLY A 44 -8.80 -6.01 -17.44
CA GLY A 44 -8.35 -4.65 -17.13
C GLY A 44 -8.73 -4.12 -15.75
N SER A 45 -7.91 -3.19 -15.28
CA SER A 45 -8.30 -2.01 -14.50
C SER A 45 -9.46 -2.21 -13.52
N GLU A 46 -9.21 -2.90 -12.40
CA GLU A 46 -10.00 -2.69 -11.19
C GLU A 46 -9.50 -1.43 -10.47
N LEU A 47 -9.73 -0.28 -11.12
CA LEU A 47 -9.88 1.04 -10.49
C LEU A 47 -11.38 1.29 -10.20
N GLY A 48 -12.11 0.20 -9.99
CA GLY A 48 -13.45 0.20 -9.46
C GLY A 48 -13.38 0.45 -7.97
N GLU A 49 -14.14 1.44 -7.53
CA GLU A 49 -14.37 1.78 -6.13
C GLU A 49 -13.28 2.62 -5.43
N LEU A 50 -13.29 3.91 -5.79
CA LEU A 50 -13.25 4.96 -4.77
C LEU A 50 -14.52 4.84 -3.89
N GLU A 51 -14.65 3.75 -3.11
CA GLU A 51 -15.70 3.62 -2.11
C GLU A 51 -15.41 4.61 -0.98
N ALA A 52 -16.46 5.36 -0.65
CA ALA A 52 -16.57 6.25 0.49
C ALA A 52 -15.63 7.47 0.47
N VAL A 53 -15.97 8.41 -0.41
CA VAL A 53 -16.20 9.78 0.08
C VAL A 53 -17.10 9.65 1.30
N LYS A 54 -16.52 9.61 2.50
CA LYS A 54 -17.27 9.87 3.71
C LYS A 54 -17.73 11.32 3.60
N GLU A 55 -18.92 11.47 3.05
CA GLU A 55 -19.71 12.68 3.13
C GLU A 55 -20.10 12.86 4.60
N SER A 56 -19.13 13.27 5.42
CA SER A 56 -19.41 14.05 6.62
C SER A 56 -19.83 15.42 6.12
N ALA A 57 -21.13 15.66 6.12
CA ALA A 57 -21.75 16.94 5.86
C ALA A 57 -20.97 18.06 6.57
N ASP A 58 -20.25 18.89 5.80
CA ASP A 58 -19.38 20.02 6.23
C ASP A 58 -17.85 19.78 6.25
N SER A 59 -17.28 18.97 5.35
CA SER A 59 -15.80 18.85 5.29
C SER A 59 -15.23 19.13 3.91
N ASP A 60 -14.70 20.34 3.75
CA ASP A 60 -13.83 20.79 2.65
C ASP A 60 -12.49 20.02 2.59
N VAL A 61 -12.43 18.73 2.97
CA VAL A 61 -11.17 17.98 3.07
C VAL A 61 -11.31 16.59 2.48
N VAL A 62 -10.51 16.29 1.46
CA VAL A 62 -10.29 14.95 0.92
C VAL A 62 -8.98 14.40 1.47
N VAL A 63 -9.03 13.22 2.09
CA VAL A 63 -7.86 12.55 2.64
C VAL A 63 -7.42 11.44 1.70
N LEU A 64 -6.26 11.60 1.07
CA LEU A 64 -5.57 10.57 0.30
C LEU A 64 -4.65 9.79 1.25
N ASP A 65 -5.18 8.72 1.84
CA ASP A 65 -4.43 7.84 2.74
C ASP A 65 -3.61 6.78 1.98
N ALA A 66 -2.91 5.93 2.72
CA ALA A 66 -2.18 4.80 2.16
C ALA A 66 -3.06 3.73 1.48
N ASN A 67 -4.38 3.85 1.41
CA ASN A 67 -5.21 2.98 0.58
C ASN A 67 -5.51 3.63 -0.78
N GLN A 68 -5.59 4.96 -0.81
CA GLN A 68 -5.90 5.73 -2.00
C GLN A 68 -4.66 6.25 -2.75
N LEU A 69 -3.54 6.43 -2.05
CA LEU A 69 -2.26 6.89 -2.58
C LEU A 69 -1.11 6.28 -1.75
N LYS A 70 -0.59 5.12 -2.17
CA LYS A 70 0.53 4.47 -1.47
C LYS A 70 1.86 5.12 -1.87
N PHE A 71 2.52 5.71 -0.89
CA PHE A 71 3.95 5.97 -0.97
C PHE A 71 4.74 4.77 -0.47
N ASP A 72 5.71 4.32 -1.25
CA ASP A 72 6.68 3.33 -0.77
C ASP A 72 7.49 3.90 0.41
N PHE A 73 8.12 3.02 1.19
CA PHE A 73 8.93 3.44 2.34
C PHE A 73 10.01 4.42 1.90
N ASN A 74 10.05 5.59 2.55
CA ASN A 74 10.95 6.70 2.24
C ASN A 74 10.87 7.24 0.80
N SER A 75 9.76 6.99 0.09
CA SER A 75 9.52 7.52 -1.24
C SER A 75 8.52 8.69 -1.20
N ALA A 76 8.72 9.62 -2.12
CA ALA A 76 7.76 10.66 -2.49
C ALA A 76 7.20 10.43 -3.91
N THR A 77 7.68 9.42 -4.63
CA THR A 77 7.23 9.13 -5.99
C THR A 77 5.81 8.57 -5.98
N ILE A 78 4.93 9.21 -6.75
CA ILE A 78 3.58 8.73 -7.03
C ILE A 78 3.64 7.73 -8.19
N LYS A 79 3.10 6.53 -7.96
CA LYS A 79 3.02 5.49 -9.00
C LYS A 79 1.98 5.84 -10.05
N GLU A 80 2.24 5.44 -11.30
CA GLU A 80 1.31 5.70 -12.42
C GLU A 80 -0.05 5.04 -12.26
N GLU A 81 -0.17 3.99 -11.43
CA GLU A 81 -1.46 3.36 -11.09
C GLU A 81 -2.46 4.34 -10.47
N TYR A 82 -1.99 5.41 -9.82
CA TYR A 82 -2.84 6.44 -9.21
C TYR A 82 -3.26 7.54 -10.20
N THR A 83 -2.66 7.61 -11.38
CA THR A 83 -2.93 8.66 -12.38
C THR A 83 -4.43 8.82 -12.70
N PRO A 84 -5.23 7.75 -12.89
CA PRO A 84 -6.66 7.90 -13.15
C PRO A 84 -7.45 8.51 -11.97
N ALA A 85 -7.07 8.18 -10.72
CA ALA A 85 -7.70 8.77 -9.54
C ALA A 85 -7.35 10.26 -9.41
N LEU A 86 -6.07 10.61 -9.64
CA LEU A 86 -5.61 12.00 -9.63
C LEU A 86 -6.24 12.83 -10.74
N LYS A 87 -6.51 12.23 -11.91
CA LYS A 87 -7.25 12.90 -12.98
C LYS A 87 -8.69 13.23 -12.56
N LYS A 88 -9.40 12.30 -11.91
CA LYS A 88 -10.75 12.56 -11.38
C LYS A 88 -10.75 13.70 -10.35
N LEU A 89 -9.77 13.72 -9.45
CA LEU A 89 -9.57 14.80 -8.48
C LEU A 89 -9.33 16.14 -9.19
N LYS A 90 -8.44 16.16 -10.18
CA LYS A 90 -8.13 17.33 -11.01
C LYS A 90 -9.38 17.87 -11.73
N ASP A 91 -10.14 16.99 -12.36
CA ASP A 91 -11.39 17.34 -13.04
C ASP A 91 -12.46 17.86 -12.05
N TYR A 92 -12.52 17.31 -10.82
CA TYR A 92 -13.42 17.79 -9.76
C TYR A 92 -13.06 19.22 -9.31
N ILE A 93 -11.77 19.50 -9.07
CA ILE A 93 -11.29 20.83 -8.67
C ILE A 93 -11.67 21.88 -9.73
N GLU A 94 -11.46 21.55 -11.01
CA GLU A 94 -11.81 22.45 -12.13
C GLU A 94 -13.32 22.65 -12.26
N ALA A 95 -14.10 21.56 -12.25
CA ALA A 95 -15.55 21.62 -12.40
C ALA A 95 -16.23 22.44 -11.29
N LYS A 96 -15.67 22.42 -10.08
CA LYS A 96 -16.15 23.21 -8.94
C LYS A 96 -15.51 24.59 -8.83
N ASN A 97 -14.52 24.90 -9.68
CA ASN A 97 -13.72 26.11 -9.60
C ASN A 97 -13.13 26.35 -8.19
N GLN A 98 -12.80 25.27 -7.48
CA GLN A 98 -12.26 25.33 -6.13
C GLN A 98 -10.76 25.55 -6.13
N LYS A 99 -10.27 26.10 -5.02
CA LYS A 99 -8.84 26.16 -4.71
C LYS A 99 -8.51 25.05 -3.71
N ILE A 100 -7.26 24.58 -3.72
CA ILE A 100 -6.83 23.51 -2.83
C ILE A 100 -5.54 23.87 -2.07
N SER A 101 -5.40 23.29 -0.89
CA SER A 101 -4.16 23.20 -0.12
C SER A 101 -3.77 21.74 0.05
N ILE A 102 -2.49 21.41 -0.19
CA ILE A 102 -1.96 20.05 -0.14
C ILE A 102 -1.07 19.90 1.10
N ILE A 103 -1.40 18.92 1.94
CA ILE A 103 -0.76 18.76 3.25
C ILE A 103 -0.26 17.33 3.40
N GLY A 104 1.06 17.16 3.46
CA GLY A 104 1.66 15.86 3.73
C GLY A 104 1.76 15.55 5.21
N TYR A 105 1.64 14.27 5.56
CA TYR A 105 1.87 13.73 6.89
C TYR A 105 2.72 12.45 6.85
N THR A 106 3.38 12.16 7.97
CA THR A 106 4.15 10.93 8.20
C THR A 106 3.61 10.17 9.40
N ASP A 107 4.13 8.96 9.61
CA ASP A 107 4.05 8.33 10.92
C ASP A 107 5.10 8.91 11.89
N SER A 108 5.05 8.47 13.15
CA SER A 108 5.94 8.96 14.21
C SER A 108 7.39 8.43 14.16
N LYS A 109 7.77 7.61 13.17
CA LYS A 109 9.14 7.07 13.09
C LYS A 109 10.08 8.12 12.49
N GLY A 110 11.25 8.29 13.10
CA GLY A 110 12.25 9.26 12.67
C GLY A 110 12.26 10.53 13.51
N THR A 111 13.11 11.49 13.13
CA THR A 111 13.15 12.79 13.80
C THR A 111 12.05 13.71 13.27
N ARG A 112 11.66 14.70 14.06
CA ARG A 112 10.64 15.69 13.68
C ARG A 112 11.04 16.44 12.40
N GLU A 113 12.31 16.82 12.30
CA GLU A 113 12.86 17.56 11.17
C GLU A 113 12.80 16.71 9.90
N TYR A 114 13.20 15.45 10.00
CA TYR A 114 13.14 14.49 8.89
C TYR A 114 11.70 14.27 8.42
N ASN A 115 10.77 14.09 9.36
CA ASN A 115 9.36 13.87 9.05
C ASN A 115 8.74 15.10 8.37
N ARG A 116 9.08 16.31 8.82
CA ARG A 116 8.66 17.53 8.12
C ARG A 116 9.14 17.58 6.69
N GLU A 117 10.42 17.34 6.44
CA GLU A 117 10.98 17.33 5.09
C GLU A 117 10.37 16.24 4.21
N LEU A 118 10.20 15.02 4.74
CA LEU A 118 9.60 13.90 4.01
C LEU A 118 8.14 14.16 3.65
N SER A 119 7.35 14.70 4.60
CA SER A 119 5.96 15.06 4.34
C SER A 119 5.83 16.17 3.30
N LEU A 120 6.72 17.17 3.32
CA LEU A 120 6.74 18.24 2.32
C LEU A 120 7.03 17.70 0.93
N ARG A 121 8.09 16.89 0.77
CA ARG A 121 8.45 16.28 -0.51
C ARG A 121 7.31 15.45 -1.12
N ARG A 122 6.54 14.75 -0.28
CA ARG A 122 5.35 13.99 -0.71
C ARG A 122 4.22 14.90 -1.19
N ALA A 123 3.98 16.00 -0.49
CA ALA A 123 3.00 17.00 -0.88
C ALA A 123 3.38 17.67 -2.21
N GLU A 124 4.66 18.06 -2.36
CA GLU A 124 5.23 18.62 -3.59
C GLU A 124 5.11 17.64 -4.77
N SER A 125 5.38 16.35 -4.53
CA SER A 125 5.23 15.33 -5.59
C SER A 125 3.80 15.19 -6.08
N LEU A 126 2.80 15.41 -5.22
CA LEU A 126 1.39 15.43 -5.62
C LEU A 126 1.04 16.71 -6.38
N GLU A 127 1.53 17.86 -5.92
CA GLU A 127 1.41 19.13 -6.63
C GLU A 127 1.94 19.01 -8.06
N GLU A 128 3.19 18.55 -8.22
CA GLU A 128 3.83 18.34 -9.52
C GLU A 128 2.99 17.42 -10.42
N LYS A 129 2.54 16.28 -9.88
CA LYS A 129 1.73 15.33 -10.65
C LYS A 129 0.39 15.95 -11.08
N LEU A 130 -0.25 16.76 -10.25
CA LEU A 130 -1.51 17.44 -10.61
C LEU A 130 -1.30 18.50 -11.68
N ILE A 131 -0.20 19.26 -11.60
CA ILE A 131 0.19 20.25 -12.62
C ILE A 131 0.50 19.55 -13.96
N ASP A 132 1.23 18.43 -13.92
CA ASP A 132 1.53 17.61 -15.11
C ASP A 132 0.26 17.06 -15.77
N LEU A 133 -0.78 16.76 -14.97
CA LEU A 133 -2.11 16.37 -15.46
C LEU A 133 -2.94 17.55 -15.98
N GLY A 134 -2.41 18.77 -15.89
CA GLY A 134 -2.98 19.99 -16.45
C GLY A 134 -3.80 20.82 -15.45
N LEU A 135 -3.69 20.58 -14.14
CA LEU A 135 -4.26 21.48 -13.15
C LEU A 135 -3.51 22.82 -13.19
N SER A 136 -4.25 23.94 -13.26
CA SER A 136 -3.63 25.27 -13.19
C SER A 136 -2.91 25.47 -11.84
N PRO A 137 -1.63 25.89 -11.81
CA PRO A 137 -0.91 26.14 -10.56
C PRO A 137 -1.61 27.15 -9.63
N GLU A 138 -2.38 28.10 -10.19
CA GLU A 138 -3.14 29.09 -9.42
C GLU A 138 -4.28 28.49 -8.57
N ARG A 139 -4.64 27.22 -8.82
CA ARG A 139 -5.63 26.47 -8.04
C ARG A 139 -5.00 25.88 -6.77
N ILE A 140 -3.68 25.78 -6.69
CA ILE A 140 -2.95 25.31 -5.50
C ILE A 140 -2.49 26.54 -4.71
N ILE A 141 -3.03 26.70 -3.51
CA ILE A 141 -2.80 27.90 -2.69
C ILE A 141 -1.69 27.67 -1.66
N GLU A 142 -1.53 26.42 -1.22
CA GLU A 142 -0.52 26.04 -0.24
C GLU A 142 -0.11 24.59 -0.44
N THR A 143 1.20 24.32 -0.36
CA THR A 143 1.77 22.98 -0.25
C THR A 143 2.64 22.95 0.99
N LYS A 144 2.35 22.04 1.94
CA LYS A 144 3.07 21.98 3.22
C LYS A 144 3.29 20.57 3.73
N GLY A 145 4.37 20.40 4.48
CA GLY A 145 4.69 19.19 5.24
C GLY A 145 4.43 19.38 6.73
N ASN A 146 3.48 18.64 7.30
CA ASN A 146 3.16 18.68 8.72
C ASN A 146 3.93 17.63 9.55
N GLY A 147 4.72 16.78 8.92
CA GLY A 147 5.42 15.67 9.57
C GLY A 147 4.45 14.73 10.27
N ASP A 148 4.77 14.33 11.49
CA ASP A 148 4.01 13.40 12.32
C ASP A 148 2.91 14.08 13.16
N ALA A 149 2.63 15.36 12.90
CA ALA A 149 1.58 16.10 13.60
C ALA A 149 0.19 15.59 13.21
N ASN A 150 -0.79 15.79 14.11
CA ASN A 150 -2.20 15.44 13.88
C ASN A 150 -2.40 13.99 13.38
N PRO A 151 -1.97 12.96 14.15
CA PRO A 151 -2.21 11.58 13.76
C PRO A 151 -3.71 11.27 13.72
N VAL A 152 -4.13 10.55 12.68
CA VAL A 152 -5.53 10.08 12.51
C VAL A 152 -5.73 8.68 13.10
N ALA A 153 -4.64 7.97 13.39
CA ALA A 153 -4.64 6.66 14.03
C ALA A 153 -3.45 6.53 15.01
N THR A 154 -3.49 5.49 15.86
CA THR A 154 -2.35 5.20 16.75
C THR A 154 -1.07 4.94 15.95
N ASN A 155 0.07 5.44 16.44
CA ASN A 155 1.38 5.15 15.86
C ASN A 155 1.99 3.83 16.38
N ASP A 156 1.32 3.16 17.32
CA ASP A 156 1.83 1.96 17.98
C ASP A 156 1.74 0.73 17.06
N THR A 157 0.72 0.67 16.20
CA THR A 157 0.50 -0.44 15.25
C THR A 157 0.98 -0.09 13.84
N GLU A 158 1.27 -1.10 13.02
CA GLU A 158 1.68 -0.81 11.63
C GLU A 158 0.51 -0.26 10.80
N GLU A 159 -0.69 -0.77 11.07
CA GLU A 159 -1.92 -0.33 10.42
C GLU A 159 -2.18 1.15 10.70
N GLY A 160 -2.01 1.59 11.96
CA GLY A 160 -2.20 2.99 12.32
C GLY A 160 -1.09 3.90 11.79
N ARG A 161 0.16 3.43 11.74
CA ARG A 161 1.24 4.16 11.04
C ARG A 161 0.96 4.30 9.55
N ALA A 162 0.46 3.24 8.90
CA ALA A 162 0.08 3.29 7.49
C ALA A 162 -1.02 4.33 7.25
N ALA A 163 -2.03 4.40 8.11
CA ALA A 163 -3.07 5.44 8.03
C ALA A 163 -2.52 6.86 8.26
N ASN A 164 -1.50 7.04 9.11
CA ASN A 164 -0.88 8.33 9.34
C ASN A 164 -0.01 8.82 8.18
N ARG A 165 0.57 7.90 7.39
CA ARG A 165 1.29 8.20 6.14
C ARG A 165 0.28 8.57 5.03
N ARG A 166 -0.18 9.82 5.04
CA ARG A 166 -1.25 10.32 4.17
C ARG A 166 -0.94 11.71 3.61
N ILE A 167 -1.70 12.11 2.61
CA ILE A 167 -1.82 13.50 2.16
C ILE A 167 -3.27 13.94 2.34
N GLU A 168 -3.48 15.14 2.86
CA GLU A 168 -4.79 15.78 2.93
C GLU A 168 -4.86 16.90 1.89
N ILE A 169 -5.97 16.96 1.18
CA ILE A 169 -6.31 18.02 0.23
C ILE A 169 -7.47 18.79 0.85
N GLN A 170 -7.22 20.05 1.19
CA GLN A 170 -8.24 20.94 1.72
C GLN A 170 -8.75 21.85 0.60
N PHE A 171 -10.03 21.81 0.31
CA PHE A 171 -10.72 22.69 -0.61
C PHE A 171 -11.01 24.04 0.06
N MET A 172 -11.04 25.10 -0.73
CA MET A 172 -11.26 26.48 -0.30
C MET A 172 -12.24 27.20 -1.22
#